data_AF-A0A2A5SBP1-F1
#
_entry.id   AF-A0A2A5SBP1-F1
#
_cell.length_a   1.000
_cell.length_b   1.000
_cell.length_c   1.000
_cell.angle_alpha   90.00
_cell.angle_beta   90.00
_cell.angle_gamma   90.00
#
_symmetry.space_group_name_H-M   'P 1'
#
loop_
_entity.id
_entity.type
_entity.pdbx_description
1 polymer ?
#
loop_
_entity_poly.entity_id
_entity_poly.type
_entity_poly.pdbx_seq_one_letter_code
_entity_poly.pdbx_strand_id
1 'polypeptide(L)'
;MSCAGGGSVLSTFAQNKPYYSGRDLYVLTPKEEMSLNEKLFWCTAIQKNAYRYSYGRQANKTLGDLELPDHVPEFVKSYEISPPKTENSNNISLPLCAQKWKDFCLSTLFEIKGTITTPPTHFDSTVTKGEYPYVTTRSKNNGVTDFYDFYTEIGNVITVDSAVAGFPAFQIKNFSASDHVEKLIPLFPMTTNIALFIVTLLKKEMYRYSYGRKCNQIKLKNTVIKLPEKNGNPDWEFIENYIKFLPYADIIQ
;
A
#
# COMPACT_ATOMS: atom_id res chain seq x y z
N MET A 1 21.74 16.09 0.10
CA MET A 1 20.33 15.65 -0.03
C MET A 1 19.81 16.12 -1.38
N SER A 2 18.74 15.54 -1.91
CA SER A 2 18.11 15.99 -3.15
C SER A 2 16.68 16.42 -2.87
N CYS A 3 16.25 17.58 -3.39
CA CYS A 3 14.93 18.17 -3.17
C CYS A 3 14.27 18.49 -4.51
N ALA A 4 13.04 18.03 -4.72
CA ALA A 4 12.26 18.39 -5.91
C ALA A 4 11.67 19.80 -5.75
N GLY A 5 12.02 20.73 -6.65
CA GLY A 5 11.41 22.06 -6.70
C GLY A 5 10.10 22.11 -7.49
N GLY A 6 9.89 21.16 -8.41
CA GLY A 6 8.71 21.04 -9.26
C GLY A 6 8.14 19.61 -9.27
N GLY A 7 6.90 19.44 -9.72
CA GLY A 7 6.20 18.16 -9.71
C GLY A 7 5.77 17.77 -8.29
N SER A 8 6.46 16.80 -7.69
CA SER A 8 6.28 16.42 -6.27
C SER A 8 7.04 17.39 -5.37
N VAL A 9 6.59 18.64 -5.33
CA VAL A 9 7.30 19.77 -4.69
C VAL A 9 7.69 19.46 -3.24
N LEU A 10 8.94 19.80 -2.89
CA LEU A 10 9.61 19.53 -1.61
C LEU A 10 9.81 18.06 -1.24
N SER A 11 9.57 17.11 -2.16
CA SER A 11 10.00 15.72 -1.95
C SER A 11 11.51 15.69 -1.81
N THR A 12 11.98 15.41 -0.60
CA THR A 12 13.38 15.60 -0.21
C THR A 12 13.95 14.32 0.36
N PHE A 13 15.08 13.86 -0.16
CA PHE A 13 15.66 12.57 0.20
C PHE A 13 17.15 12.67 0.50
N ALA A 14 17.59 11.89 1.49
CA ALA A 14 19.01 11.63 1.72
C ALA A 14 19.48 10.61 0.68
N GLN A 15 20.46 11.00 -0.14
CA GLN A 15 21.03 10.15 -1.17
C GLN A 15 22.31 9.52 -0.64
N ASN A 16 22.34 8.18 -0.57
CA ASN A 16 23.48 7.40 -0.08
C ASN A 16 24.34 6.81 -1.21
N LYS A 17 23.92 6.98 -2.47
CA LYS A 17 24.60 6.50 -3.67
C LYS A 17 24.62 7.60 -4.74
N PRO A 18 25.56 7.54 -5.70
CA PRO A 18 25.53 8.40 -6.88
C PRO A 18 24.19 8.30 -7.62
N TYR A 19 23.69 9.42 -8.15
CA TYR A 19 22.40 9.50 -8.82
C TYR A 19 22.42 10.55 -9.93
N TYR A 20 21.48 10.43 -10.87
CA TYR A 20 21.23 11.44 -11.91
C TYR A 20 20.15 12.42 -11.44
N SER A 21 20.32 13.70 -11.74
CA SER A 21 19.34 14.74 -11.46
C SER A 21 18.53 15.10 -12.71
N GLY A 22 17.22 15.29 -12.53
CA GLY A 22 16.35 15.92 -13.52
C GLY A 22 16.40 17.45 -13.41
N ARG A 23 15.70 18.14 -14.33
CA ARG A 23 15.70 19.62 -14.42
C ARG A 23 15.33 20.32 -13.11
N ASP A 24 14.25 19.89 -12.46
CA ASP A 24 13.70 20.56 -11.26
C ASP A 24 14.15 19.89 -9.95
N LEU A 25 15.30 19.23 -9.95
CA LEU A 25 15.88 18.59 -8.77
C LEU A 25 17.08 19.39 -8.25
N TYR A 26 16.95 19.92 -7.04
CA TYR A 26 17.98 20.71 -6.37
C TYR A 26 18.83 19.83 -5.46
N VAL A 27 20.13 20.08 -5.46
CA VAL A 27 21.07 19.43 -4.54
C VAL A 27 21.26 20.32 -3.31
N LEU A 28 20.90 19.80 -2.14
CA LEU A 28 21.10 20.45 -0.85
C LEU A 28 22.38 19.88 -0.23
N THR A 29 23.48 20.61 -0.42
CA THR A 29 24.79 20.26 0.17
C THR A 29 24.88 20.86 1.58
N PRO A 30 25.19 20.06 2.61
CA PRO A 30 25.42 20.56 3.96
C PRO A 30 26.55 21.61 3.96
N LYS A 31 26.38 22.70 4.73
CA LYS A 31 27.49 23.62 5.01
C LYS A 31 28.47 23.05 6.04
N GLU A 32 27.96 22.23 6.95
CA GLU A 32 28.70 21.51 7.97
C GLU A 32 28.44 20.01 7.82
N GLU A 33 29.34 19.17 8.32
CA GLU A 33 29.15 17.72 8.26
C GLU A 33 27.87 17.31 9.01
N MET A 34 27.03 16.50 8.37
CA MET A 34 25.78 16.00 8.95
C MET A 34 25.73 14.48 8.91
N SER A 35 25.35 13.90 10.04
CA SER A 35 25.00 12.48 10.17
C SER A 35 23.79 12.11 9.29
N LEU A 36 23.55 10.81 9.12
CA LEU A 36 22.36 10.33 8.41
C LEU A 36 21.07 10.76 9.11
N ASN A 37 21.03 10.70 10.45
CA ASN A 37 19.86 11.08 11.25
C ASN A 37 19.50 12.55 11.04
N GLU A 38 20.49 13.44 11.06
CA GLU A 38 20.30 14.87 10.81
C GLU A 38 19.81 15.12 9.38
N LYS A 39 20.40 14.45 8.39
CA LYS A 39 19.94 14.55 6.99
C LYS A 39 18.48 14.12 6.85
N LEU A 40 18.06 13.04 7.51
CA LEU A 40 16.68 12.56 7.48
C LEU A 40 15.72 13.51 8.21
N PHE A 41 16.15 14.10 9.31
CA PHE A 41 15.40 15.15 10.00
C PHE A 41 15.15 16.34 9.08
N TRP A 42 16.19 16.87 8.43
CA TRP A 42 16.04 18.00 7.52
C TRP A 42 15.21 17.67 6.30
N CYS A 43 15.38 16.48 5.72
CA CYS A 43 14.48 15.99 4.66
C CYS A 43 13.01 16.04 5.09
N THR A 44 12.73 15.61 6.32
CA THR A 44 11.38 15.62 6.90
C THR A 44 10.88 17.04 7.15
N ALA A 45 11.68 17.92 7.75
CA ALA A 45 11.33 19.31 8.01
C ALA A 45 11.00 20.08 6.72
N ILE A 46 11.78 19.86 5.65
CA ILE A 46 11.53 20.43 4.33
C ILE A 46 10.22 19.88 3.76
N GLN A 47 10.02 18.55 3.76
CA GLN A 47 8.78 17.94 3.26
C GLN A 47 7.53 18.42 4.00
N LYS A 48 7.63 18.73 5.29
CA LYS A 48 6.52 19.28 6.08
C LYS A 48 6.05 20.66 5.63
N ASN A 49 6.84 21.38 4.82
CA ASN A 49 6.43 22.62 4.19
C ASN A 49 5.70 22.43 2.84
N ALA A 50 5.54 21.19 2.35
CA ALA A 50 4.97 20.90 1.02
C ALA A 50 3.52 21.39 0.85
N TYR A 51 2.76 21.52 1.93
CA TYR A 51 1.37 22.03 1.92
C TYR A 51 1.26 23.46 1.36
N ARG A 52 2.37 24.22 1.33
CA ARG A 52 2.43 25.59 0.80
C ARG A 52 2.46 25.61 -0.73
N TYR A 53 2.64 24.47 -1.39
CA TYR A 53 2.89 24.34 -2.82
C TYR A 53 1.76 23.58 -3.53
N SER A 54 1.54 23.89 -4.80
CA SER A 54 0.47 23.32 -5.62
C SER A 54 0.78 23.46 -7.11
N TYR A 55 -0.12 23.02 -7.99
CA TYR A 55 0.04 23.22 -9.42
C TYR A 55 0.18 24.71 -9.75
N GLY A 56 1.28 25.10 -10.40
CA GLY A 56 1.64 26.49 -10.67
C GLY A 56 2.43 27.20 -9.56
N ARG A 57 2.48 26.64 -8.33
CA ARG A 57 3.28 27.15 -7.22
C ARG A 57 4.39 26.16 -6.86
N GLN A 58 5.53 26.35 -7.51
CA GLN A 58 6.75 25.54 -7.33
C GLN A 58 7.72 26.16 -6.32
N ALA A 59 8.66 25.37 -5.81
CA ALA A 59 9.69 25.81 -4.86
C ALA A 59 10.99 26.27 -5.54
N ASN A 60 10.99 26.44 -6.86
CA ASN A 60 12.18 26.84 -7.63
C ASN A 60 12.78 28.19 -7.21
N LYS A 61 11.98 29.11 -6.66
CA LYS A 61 12.45 30.41 -6.16
C LYS A 61 12.45 30.51 -4.63
N THR A 62 11.62 29.73 -3.94
CA THR A 62 11.34 29.88 -2.51
C THR A 62 11.99 28.81 -1.64
N LEU A 63 12.69 27.83 -2.23
CA LEU A 63 13.36 26.76 -1.48
C LEU A 63 14.37 27.32 -0.46
N GLY A 64 15.09 28.40 -0.82
CA GLY A 64 16.05 29.06 0.06
C GLY A 64 15.41 29.83 1.22
N ASP A 65 14.14 30.21 1.08
CA ASP A 65 13.39 31.02 2.05
C ASP A 65 12.45 30.16 2.92
N LEU A 66 12.66 28.83 2.94
CA LEU A 66 11.86 27.95 3.77
C LEU A 66 12.16 28.17 5.25
N GLU A 67 11.09 28.41 6.00
CA GLU A 67 11.13 28.38 7.46
C GLU A 67 11.33 26.94 7.94
N LEU A 68 12.45 26.71 8.61
CA LEU A 68 12.87 25.44 9.17
C LEU A 68 13.25 25.64 10.66
N PRO A 69 13.26 24.58 11.47
CA PRO A 69 13.75 24.66 12.84
C PRO A 69 15.19 25.20 12.91
N ASP A 70 15.53 25.92 13.99
CA ASP A 70 16.88 26.48 14.15
C ASP A 70 17.95 25.42 14.44
N HIS A 71 17.56 24.31 15.07
CA HIS A 71 18.45 23.24 15.48
C HIS A 71 17.80 21.87 15.33
N VAL A 72 18.64 20.86 15.15
CA VAL A 72 18.20 19.47 15.19
C VAL A 72 17.96 19.08 16.66
N PRO A 73 16.78 18.55 17.02
CA PRO A 73 16.51 18.08 18.38
C PRO A 73 17.47 16.98 18.82
N GLU A 74 17.85 16.97 20.10
CA GLU A 74 18.89 16.06 20.62
C GLU A 74 18.54 14.57 20.45
N PHE A 75 17.25 14.23 20.55
CA PHE A 75 16.79 12.85 20.36
C PHE A 75 17.10 12.31 18.96
N VAL A 76 17.22 13.18 17.94
CA VAL A 76 17.53 12.76 16.57
C VAL A 76 18.95 12.20 16.50
N LYS A 77 19.88 12.79 17.25
CA LYS A 77 21.29 12.36 17.26
C LYS A 77 21.43 10.98 17.90
N SER A 78 20.64 10.68 18.92
CA SER A 78 20.65 9.38 19.61
C SER A 78 19.68 8.35 19.04
N TYR A 79 18.87 8.71 18.03
CA TYR A 79 17.88 7.80 17.46
C TYR A 79 18.54 6.65 16.68
N GLU A 80 18.24 5.41 17.06
CA GLU A 80 18.73 4.23 16.35
C GLU A 80 17.79 3.88 15.19
N ILE A 81 18.28 4.01 13.96
CA ILE A 81 17.53 3.63 12.77
C ILE A 81 17.68 2.12 12.57
N SER A 82 16.59 1.38 12.79
CA SER A 82 16.50 -0.05 12.49
C SER A 82 15.73 -0.27 11.18
N PRO A 83 16.41 -0.37 10.02
CA PRO A 83 15.74 -0.74 8.78
C PRO A 83 15.19 -2.18 8.89
N PRO A 84 14.10 -2.52 8.17
CA PRO A 84 13.61 -3.89 8.13
C PRO A 84 14.72 -4.82 7.64
N LYS A 85 15.01 -5.84 8.45
CA LYS A 85 15.97 -6.90 8.14
C LYS A 85 15.19 -8.17 7.83
N THR A 86 15.70 -8.96 6.90
CA THR A 86 15.17 -10.27 6.54
C THR A 86 16.23 -11.31 6.85
N GLU A 87 15.82 -12.39 7.50
CA GLU A 87 16.62 -13.61 7.67
C GLU A 87 16.42 -14.57 6.50
N ASN A 88 15.49 -14.26 5.60
CA ASN A 88 15.22 -15.01 4.39
C ASN A 88 16.40 -14.88 3.40
N SER A 89 17.37 -15.77 3.56
CA SER A 89 18.56 -15.90 2.72
C SER A 89 18.37 -16.85 1.53
N ASN A 90 17.11 -17.22 1.23
CA ASN A 90 16.81 -18.16 0.17
C ASN A 90 17.28 -17.65 -1.19
N ASN A 91 18.29 -18.30 -1.75
CA ASN A 91 18.76 -18.10 -3.13
C ASN A 91 17.95 -18.91 -4.15
N ILE A 92 16.88 -19.58 -3.72
CA ILE A 92 16.04 -20.42 -4.57
C ILE A 92 15.05 -19.52 -5.31
N SER A 93 15.33 -19.26 -6.58
CA SER A 93 14.34 -18.66 -7.47
C SER A 93 13.38 -19.75 -7.96
N LEU A 94 12.13 -19.72 -7.49
CA LEU A 94 11.07 -20.46 -8.13
C LEU A 94 10.66 -19.72 -9.42
N PRO A 95 10.91 -20.28 -10.62
CA PRO A 95 10.67 -19.55 -11.85
C PRO A 95 9.16 -19.37 -12.09
N LEU A 96 8.74 -18.11 -12.22
CA LEU A 96 7.36 -17.76 -12.50
C LEU A 96 7.07 -17.89 -14.01
N CYS A 97 6.65 -19.07 -14.45
CA CYS A 97 6.35 -19.34 -15.87
C CYS A 97 4.89 -18.98 -16.21
N ALA A 98 4.62 -17.69 -16.42
CA ALA A 98 3.28 -17.19 -16.71
C ALA A 98 2.63 -17.79 -17.97
N GLN A 99 3.42 -18.35 -18.91
CA GLN A 99 2.92 -19.01 -20.11
C GLN A 99 2.14 -20.30 -19.80
N LYS A 100 2.42 -20.95 -18.67
CA LYS A 100 1.75 -22.18 -18.24
C LYS A 100 0.47 -21.92 -17.43
N TRP A 101 0.19 -20.66 -17.10
CA TRP A 101 -0.95 -20.30 -16.26
C TRP A 101 -2.26 -20.50 -17.00
N LYS A 102 -3.31 -20.86 -16.25
CA LYS A 102 -4.66 -21.08 -16.77
C LYS A 102 -5.61 -20.00 -16.27
N ASP A 103 -6.70 -19.84 -17.00
CA ASP A 103 -7.74 -18.86 -16.72
C ASP A 103 -8.70 -19.38 -15.64
N PHE A 104 -8.93 -18.58 -14.62
CA PHE A 104 -9.89 -18.86 -13.54
C PHE A 104 -10.81 -17.67 -13.34
N CYS A 105 -12.12 -17.93 -13.32
CA CYS A 105 -13.11 -16.89 -13.06
C CYS A 105 -13.15 -16.58 -11.56
N LEU A 106 -13.25 -15.30 -11.16
CA LEU A 106 -13.30 -14.98 -9.73
C LEU A 106 -14.52 -15.58 -9.04
N SER A 107 -15.65 -15.72 -9.74
CA SER A 107 -16.85 -16.36 -9.19
C SER A 107 -16.70 -17.86 -8.91
N THR A 108 -15.70 -18.53 -9.48
CA THR A 108 -15.39 -19.93 -9.14
C THR A 108 -14.42 -20.05 -7.96
N LEU A 109 -13.71 -18.96 -7.63
CA LEU A 109 -12.72 -18.91 -6.56
C LEU A 109 -13.26 -18.24 -5.28
N PHE A 110 -14.23 -17.33 -5.43
CA PHE A 110 -14.74 -16.48 -4.36
C PHE A 110 -16.26 -16.38 -4.38
N GLU A 111 -16.85 -16.35 -3.19
CA GLU A 111 -18.17 -15.77 -3.01
C GLU A 111 -18.05 -14.23 -2.96
N ILE A 112 -18.76 -13.54 -3.86
CA ILE A 112 -18.64 -12.08 -4.05
C ILE A 112 -19.94 -11.39 -3.60
N LYS A 113 -19.83 -10.55 -2.58
CA LYS A 113 -20.93 -9.80 -1.95
C LYS A 113 -20.47 -8.41 -1.51
N GLY A 114 -21.42 -7.53 -1.23
CA GLY A 114 -21.17 -6.25 -0.58
C GLY A 114 -20.92 -6.43 0.91
N THR A 115 -20.18 -5.52 1.52
CA THR A 115 -20.07 -5.46 2.98
C THR A 115 -21.31 -4.86 3.63
N ILE A 116 -21.48 -5.09 4.92
CA ILE A 116 -22.45 -4.37 5.75
C ILE A 116 -21.88 -2.98 6.05
N THR A 117 -22.53 -1.93 5.53
CA THR A 117 -22.18 -0.54 5.82
C THR A 117 -22.35 -0.23 7.30
N THR A 118 -21.29 0.24 7.95
CA THR A 118 -21.33 0.67 9.35
C THR A 118 -22.23 1.90 9.51
N PRO A 119 -23.25 1.85 10.39
CA PRO A 119 -24.15 2.98 10.62
C PRO A 119 -23.43 4.22 11.18
N PRO A 120 -23.87 5.45 10.81
CA PRO A 120 -23.27 6.69 11.29
C PRO A 120 -23.23 6.86 12.81
N THR A 121 -24.15 6.20 13.52
CA THR A 121 -24.25 6.22 14.99
C THR A 121 -23.04 5.64 15.70
N HIS A 122 -22.19 4.88 14.99
CA HIS A 122 -20.97 4.30 15.55
C HIS A 122 -19.73 5.19 15.35
N PHE A 123 -19.84 6.34 14.70
CA PHE A 123 -18.72 7.28 14.48
C PHE A 123 -18.62 8.39 15.54
N ASP A 124 -19.10 8.15 16.77
CA ASP A 124 -18.93 9.13 17.84
C ASP A 124 -17.42 9.34 18.11
N SER A 125 -17.02 10.62 18.15
CA SER A 125 -15.67 11.08 18.47
C SER A 125 -15.13 10.61 19.83
N THR A 126 -15.99 10.04 20.68
CA THR A 126 -15.63 9.43 21.96
C THR A 126 -15.21 7.95 21.86
N VAL A 127 -15.42 7.31 20.69
CA VAL A 127 -15.09 5.90 20.46
C VAL A 127 -13.57 5.72 20.47
N THR A 128 -13.10 4.89 21.40
CA THR A 128 -11.70 4.50 21.52
C THR A 128 -11.20 3.85 20.23
N LYS A 129 -9.96 4.18 19.83
CA LYS A 129 -9.24 3.46 18.76
C LYS A 129 -9.13 1.99 19.16
N GLY A 130 -9.94 1.14 18.54
CA GLY A 130 -9.92 -0.29 18.79
C GLY A 130 -8.91 -1.02 17.89
N GLU A 131 -9.07 -2.33 17.76
CA GLU A 131 -8.15 -3.18 16.98
C GLU A 131 -8.65 -3.54 15.58
N TYR A 132 -9.94 -3.32 15.31
CA TYR A 132 -10.59 -3.70 14.05
C TYR A 132 -10.54 -2.55 13.05
N PRO A 133 -9.95 -2.75 11.85
CA PRO A 133 -9.87 -1.69 10.86
C PRO A 133 -11.25 -1.27 10.35
N TYR A 134 -11.39 0.03 10.10
CA TYR A 134 -12.47 0.59 9.30
C TYR A 134 -12.01 0.74 7.85
N VAL A 135 -12.54 -0.13 7.00
CA VAL A 135 -12.19 -0.25 5.58
C VAL A 135 -13.12 0.63 4.74
N THR A 136 -12.52 1.42 3.86
CA THR A 136 -13.21 2.35 2.98
C THR A 136 -12.76 2.16 1.53
N THR A 137 -13.26 3.00 0.63
CA THR A 137 -12.88 3.03 -0.79
C THR A 137 -11.49 3.64 -1.06
N ARG A 138 -10.65 3.75 -0.03
CA ARG A 138 -9.30 4.32 -0.14
C ARG A 138 -8.35 3.37 -0.89
N SER A 139 -7.62 3.89 -1.87
CA SER A 139 -6.62 3.13 -2.64
C SER A 139 -5.23 3.04 -1.99
N LYS A 140 -5.14 3.34 -0.69
CA LYS A 140 -3.90 3.36 0.10
C LYS A 140 -4.16 2.73 1.46
N ASN A 141 -3.08 2.35 2.16
CA ASN A 141 -3.13 1.80 3.51
C ASN A 141 -4.12 0.63 3.65
N ASN A 142 -4.15 -0.27 2.66
CA ASN A 142 -5.04 -1.43 2.64
C ASN A 142 -6.54 -1.08 2.74
N GLY A 143 -6.95 0.12 2.29
CA GLY A 143 -8.31 0.62 2.41
C GLY A 143 -8.66 1.20 3.78
N VAL A 144 -7.75 1.14 4.76
CA VAL A 144 -8.05 1.51 6.15
C VAL A 144 -7.91 3.02 6.36
N THR A 145 -8.90 3.61 7.03
CA THR A 145 -8.89 5.01 7.46
C THR A 145 -8.88 5.18 8.97
N ASP A 146 -9.45 4.24 9.72
CA ASP A 146 -9.52 4.29 11.18
C ASP A 146 -9.60 2.88 11.79
N PHE A 147 -9.70 2.80 13.12
CA PHE A 147 -9.88 1.55 13.86
C PHE A 147 -10.95 1.66 14.96
N TYR A 148 -11.80 0.64 15.06
CA TYR A 148 -12.88 0.54 16.04
C TYR A 148 -12.77 -0.74 16.87
N ASP A 149 -13.52 -0.78 17.97
CA ASP A 149 -13.62 -1.91 18.91
C ASP A 149 -14.68 -2.94 18.52
N PHE A 150 -15.40 -2.71 17.42
CA PHE A 150 -16.37 -3.64 16.85
C PHE A 150 -16.11 -3.89 15.36
N TYR A 151 -16.66 -5.01 14.86
CA TYR A 151 -16.60 -5.38 13.46
C TYR A 151 -17.98 -5.78 12.94
N THR A 152 -18.22 -5.55 11.64
CA THR A 152 -19.42 -6.04 10.93
C THR A 152 -19.08 -7.19 9.98
N GLU A 153 -17.79 -7.42 9.73
CA GLU A 153 -17.28 -8.34 8.74
C GLU A 153 -16.19 -9.26 9.31
N ILE A 154 -16.19 -10.51 8.82
CA ILE A 154 -15.16 -11.50 9.15
C ILE A 154 -13.95 -11.29 8.24
N GLY A 155 -12.76 -11.36 8.83
CA GLY A 155 -11.48 -11.22 8.15
C GLY A 155 -11.12 -12.43 7.28
N ASN A 156 -9.86 -12.48 6.87
CA ASN A 156 -9.34 -13.39 5.86
C ASN A 156 -10.10 -13.31 4.53
N VAL A 157 -10.35 -12.09 4.05
CA VAL A 157 -11.05 -11.80 2.79
C VAL A 157 -10.33 -10.70 2.01
N ILE A 158 -10.60 -10.62 0.71
CA ILE A 158 -10.13 -9.49 -0.12
C ILE A 158 -11.29 -8.49 -0.23
N THR A 159 -11.06 -7.23 0.15
CA THR A 159 -11.98 -6.13 -0.10
C THR A 159 -11.66 -5.42 -1.41
N VAL A 160 -12.67 -4.89 -2.09
CA VAL A 160 -12.53 -4.15 -3.34
C VAL A 160 -13.38 -2.88 -3.32
N ASP A 161 -12.76 -1.73 -3.61
CA ASP A 161 -13.47 -0.46 -3.84
C ASP A 161 -14.37 -0.55 -5.08
N SER A 162 -15.69 -0.45 -4.90
CA SER A 162 -16.66 -0.36 -6.01
C SER A 162 -17.13 1.06 -6.34
N ALA A 163 -16.65 2.09 -5.63
CA ALA A 163 -16.98 3.48 -5.91
C ALA A 163 -16.24 4.02 -7.13
N VAL A 164 -14.92 3.78 -7.24
CA VAL A 164 -14.10 4.37 -8.31
C VAL A 164 -13.04 3.41 -8.86
N ALA A 165 -12.03 3.07 -8.05
CA ALA A 165 -10.75 2.58 -8.55
C ALA A 165 -10.66 1.05 -8.67
N GLY A 166 -11.60 0.29 -8.08
CA GLY A 166 -11.48 -1.16 -8.05
C GLY A 166 -10.30 -1.64 -7.22
N PHE A 167 -9.85 -0.86 -6.23
CA PHE A 167 -8.65 -1.15 -5.45
C PHE A 167 -8.85 -2.40 -4.58
N PRO A 168 -8.08 -3.48 -4.78
CA PRO A 168 -8.15 -4.67 -3.95
C PRO A 168 -7.19 -4.57 -2.75
N ALA A 169 -7.68 -4.97 -1.59
CA ALA A 169 -6.96 -4.96 -0.31
C ALA A 169 -7.23 -6.25 0.46
N PHE A 170 -6.24 -6.82 1.15
CA PHE A 170 -6.44 -8.06 1.91
C PHE A 170 -6.67 -7.74 3.37
N GLN A 171 -7.82 -8.10 3.92
CA GLN A 171 -8.15 -7.90 5.34
C GLN A 171 -7.88 -9.19 6.11
N ILE A 172 -6.77 -9.23 6.85
CA ILE A 172 -6.43 -10.37 7.72
C ILE A 172 -7.39 -10.42 8.92
N LYS A 173 -7.59 -9.27 9.57
CA LYS A 173 -8.47 -9.13 10.74
C LYS A 173 -9.93 -8.95 10.33
N ASN A 174 -10.83 -9.24 11.26
CA ASN A 174 -12.22 -8.78 11.19
C ASN A 174 -12.25 -7.26 11.07
N PHE A 175 -13.29 -6.72 10.43
CA PHE A 175 -13.31 -5.31 10.08
C PHE A 175 -14.73 -4.74 10.01
N SER A 176 -14.80 -3.42 9.97
CA SER A 176 -16.01 -2.65 9.66
C SER A 176 -15.79 -1.94 8.33
N ALA A 177 -16.87 -1.61 7.61
CA ALA A 177 -16.74 -1.06 6.25
C ALA A 177 -17.64 0.13 5.97
N SER A 178 -17.18 1.05 5.11
CA SER A 178 -18.02 2.08 4.52
C SER A 178 -18.95 1.50 3.45
N ASP A 179 -19.76 2.38 2.87
CA ASP A 179 -20.45 2.07 1.62
C ASP A 179 -19.45 1.78 0.48
N HIS A 180 -19.94 1.08 -0.53
CA HIS A 180 -19.20 0.75 -1.76
C HIS A 180 -17.90 -0.05 -1.55
N VAL A 181 -17.88 -0.90 -0.52
CA VAL A 181 -16.85 -1.92 -0.33
C VAL A 181 -17.45 -3.29 -0.67
N GLU A 182 -16.86 -3.97 -1.64
CA GLU A 182 -17.17 -5.37 -1.94
C GLU A 182 -16.19 -6.28 -1.20
N LYS A 183 -16.61 -7.50 -0.87
CA LYS A 183 -15.76 -8.54 -0.30
C LYS A 183 -15.77 -9.80 -1.17
N LEU A 184 -14.59 -10.37 -1.32
CA LEU A 184 -14.31 -11.63 -1.99
C LEU A 184 -13.95 -12.65 -0.90
N ILE A 185 -14.91 -13.52 -0.59
CA ILE A 185 -14.76 -14.57 0.43
C ILE A 185 -14.21 -15.83 -0.26
N PRO A 186 -13.04 -16.34 0.13
CA PRO A 186 -12.39 -17.44 -0.58
C PRO A 186 -13.19 -18.74 -0.43
N LEU A 187 -13.34 -19.48 -1.53
CA LEU A 187 -13.93 -20.84 -1.57
C LEU A 187 -12.85 -21.94 -1.43
N PHE A 188 -11.66 -21.55 -0.99
CA PHE A 188 -10.47 -22.38 -0.82
C PHE A 188 -9.71 -21.95 0.45
N PRO A 189 -8.79 -22.77 1.00
CA PRO A 189 -7.97 -22.37 2.13
C PRO A 189 -7.08 -21.18 1.78
N MET A 190 -7.38 -20.01 2.32
CA MET A 190 -6.62 -18.79 2.05
C MET A 190 -5.63 -18.48 3.17
N THR A 191 -4.36 -18.38 2.78
CA THR A 191 -3.25 -17.88 3.61
C THR A 191 -2.93 -16.43 3.23
N THR A 192 -2.16 -15.73 4.06
CA THR A 192 -1.64 -14.40 3.74
C THR A 192 -0.85 -14.38 2.43
N ASN A 193 -0.04 -15.40 2.18
CA ASN A 193 0.77 -15.51 0.98
C ASN A 193 -0.09 -15.66 -0.29
N ILE A 194 -1.08 -16.55 -0.25
CA ILE A 194 -2.03 -16.72 -1.36
C ILE A 194 -2.81 -15.42 -1.59
N ALA A 195 -3.29 -14.77 -0.53
CA ALA A 195 -4.02 -13.52 -0.63
C ALA A 195 -3.17 -12.42 -1.26
N LEU A 196 -1.91 -12.25 -0.85
CA LEU A 196 -0.98 -11.26 -1.42
C LEU A 196 -0.71 -11.51 -2.90
N PHE A 197 -0.57 -12.78 -3.30
CA PHE A 197 -0.40 -13.15 -4.70
C PHE A 197 -1.64 -12.76 -5.52
N ILE A 198 -2.84 -13.11 -5.05
CA ILE A 198 -4.10 -12.79 -5.74
C ILE A 198 -4.34 -11.28 -5.79
N VAL A 199 -4.14 -10.55 -4.67
CA VAL A 199 -4.25 -9.09 -4.63
C VAL A 199 -3.30 -8.45 -5.64
N THR A 200 -2.08 -8.97 -5.80
CA THR A 200 -1.13 -8.47 -6.81
C THR A 200 -1.69 -8.64 -8.23
N LEU A 201 -2.34 -9.75 -8.54
CA LEU A 201 -2.99 -9.95 -9.83
C LEU A 201 -4.21 -9.03 -10.01
N LEU A 202 -5.06 -8.91 -8.99
CA LEU A 202 -6.22 -8.01 -9.04
C LEU A 202 -5.81 -6.55 -9.22
N LYS A 203 -4.70 -6.11 -8.61
CA LYS A 203 -4.13 -4.77 -8.86
C LYS A 203 -3.75 -4.57 -10.32
N LYS A 204 -3.24 -5.61 -10.99
CA LYS A 204 -2.95 -5.55 -12.44
C LYS A 204 -4.22 -5.48 -13.29
N GLU A 205 -5.39 -5.84 -12.75
CA GLU A 205 -6.68 -5.72 -13.44
C GLU A 205 -7.39 -4.37 -13.19
N MET A 206 -6.85 -3.51 -12.31
CA MET A 206 -7.47 -2.23 -11.95
C MET A 206 -7.64 -1.26 -13.14
N TYR A 207 -6.82 -1.37 -14.19
CA TYR A 207 -6.93 -0.53 -15.40
C TYR A 207 -8.31 -0.63 -16.08
N ARG A 208 -9.09 -1.68 -15.78
CA ARG A 208 -10.45 -1.87 -16.29
C ARG A 208 -11.46 -0.90 -15.69
N TYR A 209 -11.14 -0.27 -14.56
CA TYR A 209 -12.06 0.56 -13.79
C TYR A 209 -11.66 2.04 -13.84
N SER A 210 -12.68 2.89 -13.86
CA SER A 210 -12.55 4.35 -13.83
C SER A 210 -13.86 4.96 -13.34
N TYR A 211 -13.88 6.27 -13.13
CA TYR A 211 -15.10 6.99 -12.72
C TYR A 211 -16.31 6.68 -13.63
N GLY A 212 -16.10 6.64 -14.95
CA GLY A 212 -17.15 6.30 -15.93
C GLY A 212 -17.39 4.79 -16.10
N ARG A 213 -16.50 3.94 -15.58
CA ARG A 213 -16.60 2.47 -15.64
C ARG A 213 -16.32 1.87 -14.27
N LYS A 214 -17.19 2.16 -13.30
CA LYS A 214 -17.04 1.69 -11.91
C LYS A 214 -16.92 0.17 -11.80
N CYS A 215 -16.15 -0.30 -10.83
CA CYS A 215 -16.19 -1.69 -10.41
C CYS A 215 -17.57 -2.01 -9.81
N ASN A 216 -18.03 -3.26 -9.91
CA ASN A 216 -19.25 -3.74 -9.26
C ASN A 216 -19.23 -5.27 -9.18
N GLN A 217 -20.14 -5.85 -8.40
CA GLN A 217 -20.21 -7.30 -8.19
C GLN A 217 -20.37 -8.10 -9.49
N ILE A 218 -21.15 -7.61 -10.46
CA ILE A 218 -21.34 -8.30 -11.75
C ILE A 218 -20.01 -8.37 -12.52
N LYS A 219 -19.28 -7.25 -12.58
CA LYS A 219 -17.96 -7.20 -13.23
C LYS A 219 -16.97 -8.09 -12.50
N LEU A 220 -16.93 -8.03 -11.16
CA LEU A 220 -16.05 -8.89 -10.36
C LEU A 220 -16.33 -10.37 -10.59
N LYS A 221 -17.61 -10.78 -10.60
CA LYS A 221 -18.01 -12.17 -10.85
C LYS A 221 -17.63 -12.68 -12.23
N ASN A 222 -17.49 -11.79 -13.22
CA ASN A 222 -17.10 -12.10 -14.59
C ASN A 222 -15.61 -11.85 -14.87
N THR A 223 -14.85 -11.34 -13.90
CA THR A 223 -13.40 -11.14 -14.05
C THR A 223 -12.71 -12.50 -14.08
N VAL A 224 -11.81 -12.66 -15.04
CA VAL A 224 -10.94 -13.84 -15.18
C VAL A 224 -9.52 -13.42 -14.87
N ILE A 225 -8.85 -14.19 -14.01
CA ILE A 225 -7.43 -14.02 -13.68
C ILE A 225 -6.65 -15.27 -14.10
N LYS A 226 -5.37 -15.08 -14.42
CA LYS A 226 -4.46 -16.20 -14.72
C LYS A 226 -3.73 -16.64 -13.45
N LEU A 227 -3.75 -17.93 -13.17
CA LEU A 227 -3.04 -18.52 -12.03
C LEU A 227 -2.21 -19.74 -12.48
N PRO A 228 -1.10 -20.07 -11.76
CA PRO A 228 -0.48 -21.39 -11.81
C PRO A 228 -1.53 -22.49 -11.62
N GLU A 229 -1.40 -23.60 -12.32
CA GLU A 229 -2.40 -24.67 -12.34
C GLU A 229 -1.75 -26.04 -12.12
N LYS A 230 -2.43 -26.88 -11.34
CA LYS A 230 -2.09 -28.27 -11.05
C LYS A 230 -3.39 -29.08 -11.01
N ASN A 231 -3.53 -30.05 -11.91
CA ASN A 231 -4.67 -30.97 -12.01
C ASN A 231 -6.05 -30.26 -12.16
N GLY A 232 -6.12 -29.27 -13.03
CA GLY A 232 -7.32 -28.48 -13.33
C GLY A 232 -7.67 -27.40 -12.31
N ASN A 233 -6.90 -27.28 -11.23
CA ASN A 233 -7.15 -26.33 -10.14
C ASN A 233 -5.95 -25.38 -9.95
N PRO A 234 -6.14 -24.20 -9.35
CA PRO A 234 -5.01 -23.35 -9.03
C PRO A 234 -4.00 -24.07 -8.14
N ASP A 235 -2.71 -23.94 -8.47
CA ASP A 235 -1.62 -24.55 -7.69
C ASP A 235 -1.31 -23.71 -6.45
N TRP A 236 -2.16 -23.86 -5.43
CA TRP A 236 -2.06 -23.11 -4.17
C TRP A 236 -0.74 -23.38 -3.44
N GLU A 237 -0.23 -24.62 -3.51
CA GLU A 237 1.05 -25.01 -2.92
C GLU A 237 2.21 -24.26 -3.58
N PHE A 238 2.22 -24.20 -4.91
CA PHE A 238 3.20 -23.39 -5.63
C PHE A 238 3.09 -21.90 -5.27
N ILE A 239 1.88 -21.34 -5.24
CA ILE A 239 1.66 -19.92 -4.92
C ILE A 239 2.16 -19.58 -3.51
N GLU A 240 1.81 -20.41 -2.53
CA GLU A 240 2.24 -20.28 -1.13
C GLU A 240 3.76 -20.25 -1.04
N ASN A 241 4.40 -21.27 -1.63
CA ASN A 241 5.85 -21.41 -1.59
C ASN A 241 6.54 -20.28 -2.35
N TYR A 242 6.02 -19.89 -3.52
CA TYR A 242 6.56 -18.79 -4.31
C TYR A 242 6.72 -17.51 -3.48
N ILE A 243 5.68 -17.12 -2.75
CA ILE A 243 5.74 -15.92 -1.89
C ILE A 243 6.72 -16.13 -0.73
N LYS A 244 6.73 -17.29 -0.07
CA LYS A 244 7.68 -17.60 1.02
C LYS A 244 9.15 -17.49 0.62
N PHE A 245 9.47 -17.78 -0.64
CA PHE A 245 10.84 -17.69 -1.16
C PHE A 245 11.22 -16.28 -1.64
N LEU A 246 10.30 -15.31 -1.65
CA LEU A 246 10.65 -13.92 -1.98
C LEU A 246 11.46 -13.26 -0.85
N PRO A 247 12.39 -12.34 -1.18
CA PRO A 247 13.05 -11.53 -0.17
C PRO A 247 12.02 -10.83 0.73
N TYR A 248 12.28 -10.77 2.03
CA TYR A 248 11.41 -10.15 3.04
C TYR A 248 10.06 -10.85 3.30
N ALA A 249 9.84 -12.07 2.78
CA ALA A 249 8.61 -12.81 3.07
C ALA A 249 8.43 -13.16 4.55
N ASP A 250 9.52 -13.27 5.30
CA ASP A 250 9.59 -13.55 6.74
C ASP A 250 9.11 -12.40 7.63
N ILE A 251 9.01 -11.18 7.08
CA ILE A 251 8.54 -9.99 7.82
C ILE A 251 7.12 -9.55 7.44
N ILE A 252 6.41 -10.36 6.65
CA ILE A 252 5.00 -10.13 6.34
C ILE A 252 4.18 -10.31 7.63
N GLN A 253 3.40 -9.28 7.97
CA GLN A 253 2.50 -9.25 9.15
C GLN A 253 1.06 -9.54 8.76
#